data_AF-A0A9D5QQ85-F1
#
_entry.id   AF-A0A9D5QQ85-F1
#
_cell.length_a   1.000
_cell.length_b   1.000
_cell.length_c   1.000
_cell.angle_alpha   90.00
_cell.angle_beta   90.00
_cell.angle_gamma   90.00
#
_symmetry.space_group_name_H-M   'P 1'
#
loop_
_entity.id
_entity.type
_entity.pdbx_description
1 polymer ?
#
loop_
_entity_poly.entity_id
_entity_poly.type
_entity_poly.pdbx_seq_one_letter_code
_entity_poly.pdbx_strand_id
1 'polypeptide(L)'
;MEDSDKRTRLAKRRKEIVEKNRERYREFLLSMDEERKKALELMRRRHAYYTKLINDAGIKTAQEFFDKYREHFLMYGINLSISDDKSYCSIYLELGDYDYESYGVMNGKNGNLAEVSPYVSFKELFNNVEVNIFTEEEV
;
A
#
# COMPACT_ATOMS: atom_id res chain seq x y z
N MET A 1 -11.51 5.76 46.49
CA MET A 1 -11.95 4.36 46.31
C MET A 1 -13.02 4.25 45.21
N GLU A 2 -14.08 5.06 45.25
CA GLU A 2 -15.23 5.00 44.32
C GLU A 2 -14.90 5.24 42.83
N ASP A 3 -13.93 6.12 42.52
CA ASP A 3 -13.56 6.42 41.12
C ASP A 3 -12.74 5.29 40.46
N SER A 4 -12.00 4.51 41.26
CA SER A 4 -11.25 3.32 40.82
C SER A 4 -12.20 2.18 40.45
N ASP A 5 -13.27 1.99 41.22
CA ASP A 5 -14.27 0.95 40.96
C ASP A 5 -15.11 1.27 39.72
N LYS A 6 -15.44 2.54 39.48
CA LYS A 6 -16.11 2.98 38.24
C LYS A 6 -15.25 2.71 37.01
N ARG A 7 -13.95 3.04 37.05
CA ARG A 7 -13.00 2.74 35.95
C ARG A 7 -12.88 1.24 35.70
N THR A 8 -12.80 0.45 36.76
CA THR A 8 -12.68 -1.01 36.67
C THR A 8 -13.94 -1.64 36.06
N ARG A 9 -15.14 -1.21 36.47
CA ARG A 9 -16.41 -1.66 35.89
C ARG A 9 -16.55 -1.26 34.42
N LEU A 10 -16.17 -0.02 34.08
CA LEU A 10 -16.19 0.45 32.70
C LEU A 10 -15.22 -0.35 31.81
N ALA A 11 -14.00 -0.63 32.30
CA ALA A 11 -13.03 -1.45 31.59
C ALA A 11 -13.54 -2.87 31.35
N LYS A 12 -14.19 -3.49 32.35
CA LYS A 12 -14.80 -4.82 32.21
C LYS A 12 -15.91 -4.81 31.16
N ARG A 13 -16.82 -3.83 31.20
CA ARG A 13 -17.90 -3.70 30.21
C ARG A 13 -17.37 -3.46 28.79
N ARG A 14 -16.29 -2.67 28.64
CA ARG A 14 -15.62 -2.49 27.34
C ARG A 14 -15.04 -3.80 26.82
N LYS A 15 -14.38 -4.60 27.67
CA LYS A 15 -13.87 -5.93 27.29
C LYS A 15 -14.99 -6.86 26.82
N GLU A 16 -16.08 -6.95 27.58
CA GLU A 16 -17.25 -7.78 27.21
C GLU A 16 -17.87 -7.36 25.86
N ILE A 17 -17.97 -6.05 25.60
CA ILE A 17 -18.46 -5.53 24.32
C ILE A 17 -17.50 -5.89 23.18
N VAL A 18 -16.19 -5.72 23.38
CA VAL A 18 -15.18 -6.06 22.37
C VAL A 18 -15.23 -7.55 22.04
N GLU A 19 -15.30 -8.41 23.05
CA GLU A 19 -15.33 -9.86 22.87
C GLU A 19 -16.60 -10.32 22.15
N LYS A 20 -17.77 -9.82 22.57
CA LYS A 20 -19.06 -10.10 21.92
C LYS A 20 -19.10 -9.59 20.48
N ASN A 21 -18.54 -8.41 20.21
CA ASN A 21 -18.45 -7.89 18.85
C ASN A 21 -17.46 -8.71 18.00
N ARG A 22 -16.33 -9.14 18.55
CA ARG A 22 -15.35 -9.98 17.85
C ARG A 22 -15.95 -11.33 17.45
N GLU A 23 -16.76 -11.93 18.32
CA GLU A 23 -17.48 -13.15 17.99
C GLU A 23 -18.58 -12.90 16.94
N ARG A 24 -19.37 -11.84 17.11
CA ARG A 24 -20.43 -11.45 16.16
C ARG A 24 -19.91 -11.18 14.75
N TYR A 25 -18.72 -10.57 14.64
CA TYR A 25 -18.10 -10.22 13.35
C TYR A 25 -16.95 -11.15 12.96
N ARG A 26 -16.80 -12.32 13.60
CA ARG A 26 -15.65 -13.21 13.37
C ARG A 26 -15.50 -13.57 11.90
N GLU A 27 -16.58 -14.01 11.25
CA GLU A 27 -16.55 -14.40 9.83
C GLU A 27 -16.22 -13.22 8.92
N PHE A 28 -16.78 -12.05 9.22
CA PHE A 28 -16.47 -10.82 8.50
C PHE A 28 -14.98 -10.46 8.62
N LEU A 29 -14.43 -10.49 9.83
CA LEU A 29 -13.00 -10.23 10.08
C LEU A 29 -12.09 -11.25 9.37
N LEU A 30 -12.46 -12.53 9.37
CA LEU A 30 -11.71 -13.55 8.62
C LEU A 30 -11.75 -13.31 7.10
N SER A 31 -12.91 -12.90 6.57
CA SER A 31 -13.03 -12.56 5.15
C SER A 31 -12.19 -11.34 4.79
N MET A 32 -12.08 -10.35 5.70
CA MET A 32 -11.23 -9.18 5.52
C MET A 32 -9.74 -9.54 5.47
N ASP A 33 -9.28 -10.37 6.40
CA ASP A 33 -7.88 -10.83 6.43
C ASP A 33 -7.52 -11.56 5.12
N GLU A 34 -8.45 -12.33 4.57
CA GLU A 34 -8.23 -13.06 3.32
C GLU A 34 -8.19 -12.12 2.10
N GLU A 35 -9.08 -11.13 2.02
CA GLU A 35 -9.04 -10.11 0.97
C GLU A 35 -7.78 -9.25 1.06
N ARG A 36 -7.34 -8.87 2.26
CA ARG A 36 -6.08 -8.15 2.46
C ARG A 36 -4.90 -8.96 1.93
N LYS A 37 -4.82 -10.26 2.23
CA LYS A 37 -3.73 -11.13 1.71
C LYS A 37 -3.71 -11.18 0.19
N LYS A 38 -4.87 -11.30 -0.46
CA LYS A 38 -4.98 -11.29 -1.93
C LYS A 38 -4.54 -9.96 -2.52
N ALA A 39 -4.95 -8.84 -1.92
CA ALA A 39 -4.55 -7.51 -2.34
C ALA A 39 -3.02 -7.34 -2.25
N LEU A 40 -2.41 -7.70 -1.11
CA LEU A 40 -0.96 -7.65 -0.92
C LEU A 40 -0.22 -8.54 -1.93
N GLU A 41 -0.73 -9.74 -2.22
CA GLU A 41 -0.13 -10.62 -3.22
C GLU A 41 -0.16 -10.00 -4.61
N LEU A 42 -1.27 -9.37 -5.00
CA LEU A 42 -1.37 -8.69 -6.28
C LEU A 42 -0.41 -7.49 -6.36
N MET A 43 -0.28 -6.72 -5.28
CA MET A 43 0.68 -5.61 -5.20
C MET A 43 2.12 -6.10 -5.33
N ARG A 44 2.48 -7.23 -4.69
CA ARG A 44 3.80 -7.85 -4.86
C ARG A 44 4.08 -8.25 -6.31
N ARG A 45 3.08 -8.78 -7.03
CA ARG A 45 3.22 -9.11 -8.46
C ARG A 45 3.44 -7.86 -9.31
N ARG A 46 2.69 -6.78 -9.07
CA ARG A 46 2.86 -5.50 -9.78
C ARG A 46 4.22 -4.85 -9.47
N HIS A 47 4.63 -4.84 -8.21
CA HIS A 47 5.95 -4.40 -7.77
C HIS A 47 7.06 -5.15 -8.53
N ALA A 48 7.02 -6.48 -8.54
CA ALA A 48 7.98 -7.31 -9.26
C ALA A 48 8.00 -7.01 -10.76
N TYR A 49 6.84 -6.74 -11.36
CA TYR A 49 6.74 -6.33 -12.77
C TYR A 49 7.44 -4.99 -13.02
N TYR A 50 7.22 -3.98 -12.18
CA TYR A 50 7.88 -2.67 -12.31
C TYR A 50 9.40 -2.78 -12.09
N THR A 51 9.84 -3.59 -11.13
CA THR A 51 11.26 -3.90 -10.94
C THR A 51 11.87 -4.58 -12.17
N LYS A 52 11.14 -5.52 -12.80
CA LYS A 52 11.57 -6.12 -14.05
C LYS A 52 11.72 -5.09 -15.16
N LEU A 53 10.76 -4.16 -15.32
CA LEU A 53 10.86 -3.08 -16.31
C LEU A 53 12.09 -2.20 -16.11
N ILE A 54 12.49 -1.94 -14.86
CA ILE A 54 13.71 -1.21 -14.53
C ILE A 54 14.95 -2.01 -14.93
N ASN A 55 15.02 -3.28 -14.54
CA ASN A 55 16.16 -4.15 -14.79
C ASN A 55 16.38 -4.39 -16.29
N ASP A 56 15.32 -4.74 -17.02
CA ASP A 56 15.38 -5.06 -18.46
C ASP A 56 15.83 -3.84 -19.29
N ALA A 57 15.45 -2.62 -18.85
CA ALA A 57 15.80 -1.39 -19.53
C ALA A 57 17.04 -0.67 -18.96
N GLY A 58 17.64 -1.17 -17.89
CA GLY A 58 18.80 -0.55 -17.24
C GLY A 58 18.52 0.84 -16.66
N ILE A 59 17.32 1.07 -16.14
CA ILE A 59 16.89 2.37 -15.63
C ILE A 59 17.59 2.69 -14.31
N LYS A 60 18.19 3.88 -14.21
CA LYS A 60 18.93 4.35 -13.02
C LYS A 60 18.20 5.44 -12.25
N THR A 61 17.32 6.19 -12.90
CA THR A 61 16.61 7.31 -12.27
C THR A 61 15.10 7.19 -12.42
N ALA A 62 14.38 7.83 -11.49
CA ALA A 62 12.93 7.98 -11.55
C ALA A 62 12.50 8.73 -12.83
N GLN A 63 13.27 9.76 -13.23
CA GLN A 63 13.03 10.50 -14.48
C GLN A 63 13.13 9.59 -15.71
N GLU A 64 14.17 8.75 -15.80
CA GLU A 64 14.32 7.81 -16.91
C GLU A 64 13.14 6.81 -16.97
N PHE A 65 12.66 6.34 -15.81
CA PHE A 65 11.48 5.48 -15.74
C PHE A 65 10.25 6.20 -16.30
N PHE A 66 9.99 7.42 -15.82
CA PHE A 66 8.88 8.25 -16.26
C PHE A 66 8.92 8.49 -17.78
N ASP A 67 10.06 8.96 -18.30
CA ASP A 67 10.18 9.29 -19.72
C ASP A 67 10.01 8.09 -20.64
N LYS A 68 10.50 6.92 -20.21
CA LYS A 68 10.40 5.68 -21.00
C LYS A 68 9.00 5.10 -21.00
N TYR A 69 8.29 5.14 -19.87
CA TYR A 69 7.08 4.35 -19.68
C TYR A 69 5.78 5.16 -19.56
N ARG A 70 5.81 6.50 -19.43
CA ARG A 70 4.58 7.31 -19.23
C ARG A 70 3.50 7.05 -20.27
N GLU A 71 3.86 7.00 -21.56
CA GLU A 71 2.89 6.79 -22.64
C GLU A 71 2.33 5.37 -22.59
N HIS A 72 3.20 4.39 -22.33
CA HIS A 72 2.80 2.99 -22.24
C HIS A 72 1.86 2.73 -21.06
N PHE A 73 2.13 3.33 -19.90
CA PHE A 73 1.29 3.21 -18.71
C PHE A 73 -0.04 3.94 -18.90
N LEU A 74 -0.01 5.12 -19.52
CA LEU A 74 -1.22 5.89 -19.82
C LEU A 74 -2.17 5.13 -20.74
N MET A 75 -1.66 4.35 -21.70
CA MET A 75 -2.49 3.47 -22.55
C MET A 75 -3.31 2.44 -21.77
N TYR A 76 -2.88 2.07 -20.55
CA TYR A 76 -3.62 1.17 -19.66
C TYR A 76 -4.36 1.91 -18.54
N GLY A 77 -4.48 3.24 -18.63
CA GLY A 77 -5.13 4.06 -17.60
C GLY A 77 -4.32 4.22 -16.32
N ILE A 78 -3.01 3.93 -16.36
CA ILE A 78 -2.11 4.09 -15.22
C ILE A 78 -1.38 5.42 -15.37
N ASN A 79 -1.48 6.27 -14.36
CA ASN A 79 -0.87 7.59 -14.38
C ASN A 79 0.52 7.54 -13.75
N LEU A 80 1.54 7.96 -14.51
CA LEU A 80 2.85 8.25 -13.94
C LEU A 80 2.96 9.74 -13.66
N SER A 81 3.56 10.08 -12.51
CA SER A 81 3.82 11.47 -12.11
C SER A 81 5.22 11.58 -11.54
N ILE A 82 6.01 12.55 -12.01
CA ILE A 82 7.35 12.80 -11.50
C ILE A 82 7.32 13.94 -10.46
N SER A 83 8.13 13.84 -9.41
CA SER A 83 8.35 14.94 -8.45
C SER A 83 9.10 16.11 -9.08
N ASP A 84 8.95 17.31 -8.51
CA ASP A 84 9.61 18.53 -9.01
C ASP A 84 11.15 18.41 -9.06
N ASP A 85 11.73 17.74 -8.08
CA ASP A 85 13.17 17.46 -7.99
C ASP A 85 13.61 16.24 -8.82
N LYS A 86 12.66 15.58 -9.51
CA LYS A 86 12.87 14.41 -10.38
C LYS A 86 13.48 13.20 -9.68
N SER A 87 13.43 13.15 -8.36
CA SER A 87 14.01 12.07 -7.56
C SER A 87 13.04 10.90 -7.34
N TYR A 88 11.74 11.13 -7.57
CA TYR A 88 10.66 10.19 -7.32
C TYR A 88 9.63 10.19 -8.45
N CYS A 89 9.23 9.00 -8.91
CA CYS A 89 8.14 8.81 -9.86
C CYS A 89 7.03 7.99 -9.19
N SER A 90 5.84 8.57 -9.06
CA SER A 90 4.64 7.84 -8.64
C SER A 90 4.08 7.02 -9.81
N ILE A 91 3.60 5.82 -9.51
CA ILE A 91 2.79 4.99 -10.39
C ILE A 91 1.40 4.87 -9.73
N TYR A 92 0.40 5.57 -10.27
CA TYR A 92 -0.95 5.63 -9.72
C TYR A 92 -1.94 4.82 -10.58
N LEU A 93 -2.59 3.85 -9.96
CA LEU A 93 -3.62 2.99 -10.55
C LEU A 93 -4.96 3.29 -9.90
N GLU A 94 -5.92 3.79 -10.67
CA GLU A 94 -7.32 3.88 -10.24
C GLU A 94 -7.99 2.53 -10.50
N LEU A 95 -8.60 1.93 -9.46
CA LEU A 95 -9.25 0.62 -9.55
C LEU A 95 -10.78 0.70 -9.59
N GLY A 96 -11.34 1.91 -9.63
CA GLY A 96 -12.79 2.18 -9.56
C GLY A 96 -13.30 2.24 -8.12
N ASP A 97 -14.53 2.71 -7.93
CA ASP A 97 -15.17 2.83 -6.60
C ASP A 97 -14.33 3.58 -5.54
N TYR A 98 -13.55 4.56 -6.00
CA TYR A 98 -12.59 5.33 -5.20
C TYR A 98 -11.45 4.48 -4.61
N ASP A 99 -11.22 3.27 -5.11
CA ASP A 99 -10.08 2.43 -4.78
C ASP A 99 -8.89 2.74 -5.69
N TYR A 100 -7.70 2.66 -5.11
CA TYR A 100 -6.47 2.99 -5.81
C TYR A 100 -5.29 2.20 -5.26
N GLU A 101 -4.21 2.18 -6.04
CA GLU A 101 -2.88 1.80 -5.60
C GLU A 101 -1.87 2.83 -6.10
N SER A 102 -0.92 3.19 -5.24
CA SER A 102 0.17 4.12 -5.56
C SER A 102 1.51 3.51 -5.17
N TYR A 103 2.38 3.35 -6.17
CA TYR A 103 3.75 2.87 -6.00
C TYR A 103 4.72 4.03 -6.24
N GLY A 104 5.94 3.89 -5.71
CA GLY A 104 7.02 4.85 -5.95
C GLY A 104 8.23 4.22 -6.60
N VAL A 105 8.80 4.87 -7.60
CA VAL A 105 10.15 4.58 -8.13
C VAL A 105 11.10 5.67 -7.67
N MET A 106 12.21 5.28 -7.06
CA MET A 106 13.26 6.17 -6.56
C MET A 106 14.54 6.00 -7.37
N ASN A 107 15.36 7.05 -7.40
CA ASN A 107 16.69 6.99 -7.99
C ASN A 107 17.55 5.89 -7.34
N GLY A 108 18.34 5.21 -8.19
CA GLY A 108 19.38 4.30 -7.73
C GLY A 108 20.49 5.04 -7.01
N LYS A 109 20.96 4.49 -5.89
CA LYS A 109 22.08 5.04 -5.14
C LYS A 109 23.41 4.59 -5.76
N ASN A 110 24.42 5.46 -5.74
CA ASN A 110 25.80 5.13 -6.16
C ASN A 110 25.93 4.53 -7.57
N GLY A 111 25.09 4.99 -8.52
CA GLY A 111 25.12 4.53 -9.91
C GLY A 111 24.43 3.19 -10.18
N ASN A 112 23.78 2.62 -9.15
CA ASN A 112 22.91 1.46 -9.28
C ASN A 112 21.62 1.79 -10.05
N LEU A 113 20.85 0.75 -10.35
CA LEU A 113 19.52 0.89 -10.94
C LEU A 113 18.55 1.58 -9.99
N ALA A 114 17.50 2.18 -10.56
CA ALA A 114 16.36 2.69 -9.81
C ALA A 114 15.69 1.55 -9.01
N GLU A 115 14.95 1.92 -7.96
CA GLU A 115 14.28 0.95 -7.10
C GLU A 115 12.80 1.29 -6.95
N VAL A 116 11.95 0.26 -6.97
CA VAL A 116 10.54 0.40 -6.64
C VAL A 116 10.42 0.28 -5.12
N SER A 117 9.83 1.29 -4.49
CA SER A 117 9.56 1.32 -3.05
C SER A 117 8.77 0.07 -2.62
N PRO A 118 9.13 -0.56 -1.49
CA PRO A 118 8.31 -1.62 -0.90
C PRO A 118 7.02 -1.07 -0.28
N TYR A 119 6.96 0.24 -0.02
CA TYR A 119 5.77 0.91 0.51
C TYR A 119 4.80 1.22 -0.62
N VAL A 120 3.57 0.76 -0.46
CA VAL A 120 2.46 0.99 -1.39
C VAL A 120 1.32 1.63 -0.61
N SER A 121 0.84 2.76 -1.12
CA SER A 121 -0.38 3.38 -0.60
C SER A 121 -1.58 2.80 -1.34
N PHE A 122 -2.58 2.33 -0.61
CA PHE A 122 -3.81 1.81 -1.20
C PHE A 122 -4.99 2.05 -0.26
N LYS A 123 -6.20 1.85 -0.79
CA LYS A 123 -7.41 1.89 0.03
C LYS A 123 -7.72 0.52 0.58
N GLU A 124 -7.69 0.42 1.90
CA GLU A 124 -8.20 -0.75 2.62
C GLU A 124 -9.58 -0.42 3.18
N LEU A 125 -10.62 -0.92 2.51
CA LEU A 125 -12.04 -0.70 2.84
C LEU A 125 -12.42 0.79 2.88
N PHE A 126 -12.23 1.42 4.05
CA PHE A 126 -12.61 2.81 4.33
C PHE A 126 -11.40 3.68 4.71
N ASN A 127 -10.20 3.10 4.77
CA ASN A 127 -8.99 3.78 5.18
C ASN A 127 -7.99 3.84 4.02
N ASN A 128 -7.28 4.95 3.93
CA ASN A 128 -6.09 5.03 3.11
C ASN A 128 -4.93 4.58 3.99
N VAL A 129 -4.24 3.52 3.56
CA VAL A 129 -3.12 2.94 4.30
C VAL A 129 -1.88 2.95 3.41
N GLU A 130 -0.72 3.08 4.04
CA GLU A 130 0.57 2.86 3.39
C GLU A 130 1.24 1.70 4.10
N VAL A 131 1.54 0.64 3.35
CA VAL A 131 2.07 -0.61 3.90
C VAL A 131 3.32 -1.03 3.15
N ASN A 132 4.30 -1.55 3.89
CA ASN A 132 5.37 -2.32 3.30
C ASN A 132 4.81 -3.67 2.85
N ILE A 133 4.69 -3.88 1.54
CA ILE A 133 4.03 -5.09 1.02
C ILE A 133 4.79 -6.38 1.32
N PHE A 134 6.06 -6.33 1.74
CA PHE A 134 6.85 -7.52 2.07
C PHE A 134 6.85 -7.85 3.57
N THR A 135 6.84 -6.83 4.44
CA THR A 135 6.81 -7.04 5.91
C THR A 135 5.41 -6.91 6.50
N GLU A 136 4.46 -6.35 5.75
CA GLU A 136 3.09 -6.04 6.16
C GLU A 136 2.99 -4.98 7.26
N GLU A 137 4.08 -4.24 7.50
CA GLU A 137 4.15 -3.12 8.45
C GLU A 137 3.57 -1.85 7.82
N GLU A 138 2.70 -1.16 8.57
CA GLU A 138 2.06 0.10 8.17
C GLU A 138 2.84 1.31 8.71
N VAL A 139 2.74 2.44 7.99
CA VAL A 139 3.36 3.74 8.35
C VAL A 139 2.43 4.60 9.21
#